data_AF-A0A455AG26-F1
#
_entry.id   AF-A0A455AG26-F1
#
_cell.length_a   1.000
_cell.length_b   1.000
_cell.length_c   1.000
_cell.angle_alpha   90.00
_cell.angle_beta   90.00
_cell.angle_gamma   90.00
#
_symmetry.space_group_name_H-M   'P 1'
#
loop_
_entity.id
_entity.type
_entity.pdbx_description
1 polymer ?
#
loop_
_entity_poly.entity_id
_entity_poly.type
_entity_poly.pdbx_seq_one_letter_code
_entity_poly.pdbx_strand_id
1 'polypeptide(L)'
;MEKGELNSKMIAEYCNTALDSSVENNMYVNKVWVQCENESCLKWRLLSSEDASKVDHSEAWYCFMNTDLRYNKCSVSEEDFPEESQLHQSGFKIVYSQLPLGSLVLVKLQNWPSWPGILCPDPFKGKYVTYDLDGDVEQYHIEFLGDPHSRSWIDAMFVGHYSITLKPGECKNKKKWYKSALQEAYLLYGYSDEQRLERCCLSKQDKSKADGKVAVVAKKRMQVSKNNTKKKNPKIRKRKRKAILKSSFENACSDDALSKENMVVSETELLLKELEQMLEQAREPTAAPDESEGEPGEETDTGEKEKVAFTS
;
A
#
# COMPACT_ATOMS: atom_id res chain seq x y z
N MET A 1 -33.69 -27.65 45.52
CA MET A 1 -34.08 -26.92 44.31
C MET A 1 -32.86 -26.18 43.76
N GLU A 2 -31.83 -26.88 43.26
CA GLU A 2 -30.56 -26.22 42.84
C GLU A 2 -30.08 -26.61 41.44
N LYS A 3 -30.59 -27.71 40.85
CA LYS A 3 -30.17 -28.15 39.49
C LYS A 3 -30.81 -27.37 38.35
N GLY A 4 -31.96 -26.72 38.58
CA GLY A 4 -32.65 -25.92 37.54
C GLY A 4 -32.04 -24.54 37.32
N GLU A 5 -31.45 -23.96 38.37
CA GLU A 5 -30.95 -22.59 38.36
C GLU A 5 -29.53 -22.49 37.76
N LEU A 6 -28.71 -23.52 37.98
CA LEU A 6 -27.36 -23.64 37.39
C LEU A 6 -27.42 -23.81 35.86
N ASN A 7 -28.41 -24.56 35.37
CA ASN A 7 -28.57 -24.82 33.94
C ASN A 7 -29.10 -23.58 33.20
N SER A 8 -30.01 -22.82 33.84
CA SER A 8 -30.53 -21.58 33.29
C SER A 8 -29.45 -20.48 33.21
N LYS A 9 -28.57 -20.38 34.21
CA LYS A 9 -27.41 -19.46 34.18
C LYS A 9 -26.42 -19.83 33.08
N MET A 10 -26.10 -21.11 32.93
CA MET A 10 -25.14 -21.58 31.92
C MET A 10 -25.66 -21.41 30.48
N ILE A 11 -26.97 -21.56 30.26
CA ILE A 11 -27.61 -21.30 28.97
C ILE A 11 -27.66 -19.79 28.67
N ALA A 12 -27.98 -18.95 29.67
CA ALA A 12 -27.97 -17.51 29.49
C ALA A 12 -26.56 -16.95 29.18
N GLU A 13 -25.53 -17.47 29.84
CA GLU A 13 -24.13 -17.11 29.58
C GLU A 13 -23.68 -17.52 28.17
N TYR A 14 -24.07 -18.72 27.72
CA TYR A 14 -23.81 -19.18 26.35
C TYR A 14 -24.57 -18.36 25.29
N CYS A 15 -25.83 -18.00 25.56
CA CYS A 15 -26.62 -17.14 24.68
C CYS A 15 -26.07 -15.71 24.62
N ASN A 16 -25.58 -15.14 25.72
CA ASN A 16 -24.95 -13.82 25.72
C ASN A 16 -23.61 -13.83 24.97
N THR A 17 -22.80 -14.90 25.14
CA THR A 17 -21.52 -15.03 24.42
C THR A 17 -21.72 -15.22 22.92
N ALA A 18 -22.76 -15.94 22.50
CA ALA A 18 -23.12 -16.11 21.09
C ALA A 18 -23.78 -14.86 20.48
N LEU A 19 -24.50 -14.08 21.29
CA LEU A 19 -25.09 -12.81 20.85
C LEU A 19 -24.00 -11.75 20.67
N ASP A 20 -23.04 -11.64 21.59
CA ASP A 20 -21.89 -10.74 21.47
C ASP A 20 -21.02 -11.05 20.25
N SER A 21 -20.78 -12.33 19.94
CA SER A 21 -20.03 -12.71 18.73
C SER A 21 -20.82 -12.46 17.43
N SER A 22 -22.15 -12.36 17.49
CA SER A 22 -22.99 -12.09 16.31
C SER A 22 -23.13 -10.59 16.03
N VAL A 23 -23.07 -9.75 17.07
CA VAL A 23 -23.18 -8.30 16.97
C VAL A 23 -21.87 -7.71 16.44
N GLU A 24 -20.72 -8.22 16.86
CA GLU A 24 -19.41 -7.84 16.29
C GLU A 24 -19.25 -8.30 14.84
N ASN A 25 -19.81 -9.46 14.48
CA ASN A 25 -19.73 -9.99 13.12
C ASN A 25 -20.48 -9.15 12.08
N ASN A 26 -21.49 -8.40 12.50
CA ASN A 26 -22.30 -7.56 11.62
C ASN A 26 -21.74 -6.14 11.44
N MET A 27 -20.74 -5.76 12.24
CA MET A 27 -20.22 -4.38 12.27
C MET A 27 -19.44 -4.02 10.99
N TYR A 28 -18.80 -4.99 10.36
CA TYR A 28 -17.95 -4.79 9.18
C TYR A 28 -18.59 -5.27 7.87
N VAL A 29 -19.80 -5.84 7.95
CA VAL A 29 -20.56 -6.25 6.77
C VAL A 29 -20.92 -5.00 5.95
N ASN A 30 -20.64 -5.04 4.65
CA ASN A 30 -20.94 -3.96 3.69
C ASN A 30 -20.32 -2.60 4.04
N LYS A 31 -19.25 -2.59 4.82
CA LYS A 31 -18.47 -1.37 5.08
C LYS A 31 -17.36 -1.22 4.05
N VAL A 32 -17.07 0.02 3.66
CA VAL A 32 -16.01 0.35 2.70
C VAL A 32 -15.03 1.30 3.37
N TRP A 33 -13.75 1.05 3.16
CA TRP A 33 -12.71 1.99 3.54
C TRP A 33 -12.26 2.77 2.31
N VAL A 34 -12.28 4.09 2.43
CA VAL A 34 -11.81 5.01 1.39
C VAL A 34 -10.63 5.82 1.91
N GLN A 35 -9.62 6.02 1.06
CA GLN A 35 -8.45 6.82 1.40
C GLN A 35 -8.67 8.27 0.99
N CYS A 36 -8.34 9.21 1.87
CA CYS A 36 -8.34 10.62 1.50
C CYS A 36 -7.17 10.95 0.57
N GLU A 37 -7.47 11.54 -0.59
CA GLU A 37 -6.48 11.91 -1.62
C GLU A 37 -5.77 13.24 -1.36
N ASN A 38 -6.10 13.94 -0.26
CA ASN A 38 -5.26 15.04 0.17
C ASN A 38 -3.88 14.47 0.55
N GLU A 39 -2.85 14.88 -0.19
CA GLU A 39 -1.46 14.41 -0.04
C GLU A 39 -0.95 14.56 1.40
N SER A 40 -1.39 15.59 2.13
CA SER A 40 -1.00 15.82 3.53
C SER A 40 -1.79 14.97 4.53
N CYS A 41 -2.89 14.34 4.11
CA CYS A 41 -3.78 13.56 4.94
C CYS A 41 -3.56 12.05 4.78
N LEU A 42 -3.89 11.50 3.61
CA LEU A 42 -3.82 10.06 3.27
C LEU A 42 -4.50 9.11 4.26
N LYS A 43 -5.38 9.63 5.14
CA LYS A 43 -6.07 8.85 6.16
C LYS A 43 -7.20 8.04 5.55
N TRP A 44 -7.42 6.85 6.09
CA TRP A 44 -8.54 5.99 5.77
C TRP A 44 -9.78 6.37 6.58
N ARG A 45 -10.93 6.30 5.92
CA ARG A 45 -12.25 6.62 6.48
C ARG A 45 -13.21 5.48 6.21
N LEU A 46 -13.97 5.10 7.22
CA LEU A 46 -14.98 4.06 7.12
C LEU A 46 -16.30 4.67 6.62
N LEU A 47 -16.82 4.11 5.53
CA LEU A 47 -18.12 4.45 4.97
C LEU A 47 -19.16 3.37 5.27
N SER A 48 -20.40 3.82 5.41
CA SER A 48 -21.59 2.97 5.34
C SER A 48 -21.74 2.40 3.92
N SER A 49 -22.57 1.38 3.74
CA SER A 49 -22.82 0.83 2.40
C SER A 49 -23.50 1.86 1.50
N GLU A 50 -24.43 2.61 2.09
CA GLU A 50 -25.19 3.66 1.43
C GLU A 50 -24.27 4.79 0.94
N ASP A 51 -23.30 5.19 1.75
CA ASP A 51 -22.39 6.28 1.38
C ASP A 51 -21.29 5.81 0.43
N ALA A 52 -20.82 4.57 0.59
CA ALA A 52 -19.89 3.96 -0.36
C ALA A 52 -20.46 3.87 -1.77
N SER A 53 -21.76 3.57 -1.90
CA SER A 53 -22.44 3.50 -3.20
C SER A 53 -22.49 4.83 -3.96
N LYS A 54 -22.29 5.96 -3.26
CA LYS A 54 -22.29 7.31 -3.81
C LYS A 54 -20.88 7.80 -4.17
N VAL A 55 -19.84 7.05 -3.81
CA VAL A 55 -18.46 7.41 -4.14
C VAL A 55 -18.22 7.14 -5.61
N ASP A 56 -17.92 8.19 -6.36
CA ASP A 56 -17.42 8.04 -7.72
C ASP A 56 -15.96 7.57 -7.68
N HIS A 57 -15.68 6.39 -8.24
CA HIS A 57 -14.33 5.82 -8.30
C HIS A 57 -13.42 6.50 -9.32
N SER A 58 -13.94 7.44 -10.10
CA SER A 58 -13.18 8.23 -11.07
C SER A 58 -12.81 9.62 -10.56
N GLU A 59 -13.37 10.04 -9.43
CA GLU A 59 -13.12 11.34 -8.83
C GLU A 59 -12.37 11.23 -7.51
N ALA A 60 -11.62 12.29 -7.19
CA ALA A 60 -10.82 12.32 -5.99
C ALA A 60 -11.70 12.34 -4.72
N TRP A 61 -11.41 11.46 -3.76
CA TRP A 61 -12.15 11.45 -2.50
C TRP A 61 -11.41 12.15 -1.35
N TYR A 62 -12.11 13.02 -0.62
CA TYR A 62 -11.55 13.77 0.49
C TYR A 62 -12.33 13.60 1.79
N CYS A 63 -11.65 13.75 2.95
CA CYS A 63 -12.30 13.60 4.25
C CYS A 63 -13.58 14.43 4.40
N PHE A 64 -13.66 15.65 3.83
CA PHE A 64 -14.85 16.49 3.94
C PHE A 64 -16.08 15.92 3.22
N MET A 65 -15.90 14.95 2.33
CA MET A 65 -16.96 14.21 1.65
C MET A 65 -17.52 13.08 2.52
N ASN A 66 -16.91 12.78 3.68
CA ASN A 66 -17.46 11.81 4.63
C ASN A 66 -18.72 12.37 5.29
N THR A 67 -19.81 11.60 5.22
CA THR A 67 -21.07 11.88 5.88
C THR A 67 -20.98 11.76 7.41
N ASP A 68 -20.05 10.94 7.92
CA ASP A 68 -19.76 10.87 9.36
C ASP A 68 -18.99 12.13 9.81
N LEU A 69 -19.72 13.05 10.43
CA LEU A 69 -19.19 14.31 10.96
C LEU A 69 -18.07 14.13 11.99
N ARG A 70 -17.92 12.93 12.59
CA ARG A 70 -16.81 12.63 13.50
C ARG A 70 -15.49 12.53 12.77
N TYR A 71 -15.49 12.09 11.51
CA TYR A 71 -14.29 11.80 10.73
C TYR A 71 -14.19 12.61 9.42
N ASN A 72 -15.05 13.61 9.23
CA ASN A 72 -15.10 14.40 8.00
C ASN A 72 -14.02 15.48 7.84
N LYS A 73 -12.95 15.44 8.64
CA LYS A 73 -11.86 16.43 8.57
C LYS A 73 -10.51 15.74 8.56
N CYS A 74 -9.58 16.29 7.79
CA CYS A 74 -8.21 15.80 7.73
C CYS A 74 -7.47 15.93 9.08
N SER A 75 -7.90 16.88 9.93
CA SER A 75 -7.32 17.09 11.27
C SER A 75 -7.71 16.01 12.27
N VAL A 76 -8.76 15.23 12.01
CA VAL A 76 -9.20 14.13 12.88
C VAL A 76 -8.30 12.93 12.66
N SER A 77 -7.97 12.21 13.73
CA SER A 77 -7.22 10.95 13.68
C SER A 77 -7.90 9.92 12.76
N GLU A 78 -7.09 9.03 12.19
CA GLU A 78 -7.59 7.88 11.43
C GLU A 78 -8.37 6.93 12.35
N GLU A 79 -9.35 6.22 11.78
CA GLU A 79 -10.10 5.18 12.49
C GLU A 79 -9.26 3.91 12.59
N ASP A 80 -9.42 3.14 13.68
CA ASP A 80 -8.70 1.88 13.83
C ASP A 80 -9.17 0.87 12.78
N PHE A 81 -8.22 0.42 11.96
CA PHE A 81 -8.47 -0.60 10.96
C PHE A 81 -8.52 -1.99 11.61
N PRO A 82 -9.53 -2.83 11.32
CA PRO A 82 -9.63 -4.17 11.90
C PRO A 82 -8.43 -5.03 11.50
N GLU A 83 -7.92 -5.82 12.45
CA GLU A 83 -6.84 -6.76 12.13
C GLU A 83 -7.37 -7.84 11.17
N GLU A 84 -6.65 -8.11 10.08
CA GLU A 84 -7.07 -9.08 9.06
C GLU A 84 -7.32 -10.48 9.65
N SER A 85 -6.58 -10.84 10.70
CA SER A 85 -6.77 -12.09 11.43
C SER A 85 -8.14 -12.19 12.10
N GLN A 86 -8.74 -11.07 12.52
CA GLN A 86 -10.08 -11.00 13.10
C GLN A 86 -11.14 -11.18 12.01
N LEU A 87 -10.98 -10.50 10.87
CA LEU A 87 -11.89 -10.65 9.73
C LEU A 87 -11.90 -12.09 9.21
N HIS A 88 -10.73 -12.72 9.09
CA HIS A 88 -10.61 -14.10 8.64
C HIS A 88 -11.28 -15.11 9.60
N GLN A 89 -11.20 -14.89 10.92
CA GLN A 89 -11.89 -15.72 11.91
C GLN A 89 -13.42 -15.63 11.77
N SER A 90 -13.89 -14.45 11.36
CA SER A 90 -15.28 -14.13 11.09
C SER A 90 -15.77 -14.56 9.70
N GLY A 91 -14.90 -15.10 8.85
CA GLY A 91 -15.22 -15.54 7.50
C GLY A 91 -15.25 -14.41 6.46
N PHE A 92 -14.77 -13.21 6.80
CA PHE A 92 -14.61 -12.09 5.88
C PHE A 92 -13.17 -12.01 5.37
N LYS A 93 -12.98 -11.42 4.19
CA LYS A 93 -11.66 -11.08 3.65
C LYS A 93 -11.65 -9.59 3.26
N ILE A 94 -10.46 -9.00 3.26
CA ILE A 94 -10.26 -7.64 2.77
C ILE A 94 -10.11 -7.68 1.25
N VAL A 95 -10.84 -6.81 0.53
CA VAL A 95 -10.83 -6.77 -0.94
C VAL A 95 -10.29 -5.42 -1.42
N TYR A 96 -9.15 -5.41 -2.09
CA TYR A 96 -8.51 -4.16 -2.53
C TYR A 96 -9.04 -3.71 -3.90
N SER A 97 -9.15 -2.40 -4.08
CA SER A 97 -9.44 -1.80 -5.38
C SER A 97 -8.33 -2.09 -6.38
N GLN A 98 -8.72 -2.15 -7.66
CA GLN A 98 -7.74 -2.32 -8.73
C GLN A 98 -7.07 -0.99 -9.08
N LEU A 99 -5.76 -0.91 -8.82
CA LEU A 99 -4.96 0.24 -9.21
C LEU A 99 -4.70 0.26 -10.72
N PRO A 100 -4.68 1.46 -11.35
CA PRO A 100 -4.42 1.58 -12.78
C PRO A 100 -3.00 1.15 -13.14
N LEU A 101 -2.85 0.60 -14.35
CA LEU A 101 -1.53 0.26 -14.88
C LEU A 101 -0.67 1.53 -15.00
N GLY A 102 0.59 1.47 -14.57
CA GLY A 102 1.48 2.64 -14.54
C GLY A 102 1.44 3.43 -13.23
N SER A 103 0.54 3.08 -12.31
CA SER A 103 0.49 3.66 -10.97
C SER A 103 1.83 3.56 -10.25
N LEU A 104 2.21 4.66 -9.60
CA LEU A 104 3.32 4.68 -8.66
C LEU A 104 2.82 4.19 -7.30
N VAL A 105 3.47 3.16 -6.77
CA VAL A 105 3.05 2.45 -5.56
C VAL A 105 4.17 2.37 -4.54
N LEU A 106 3.79 2.16 -3.29
CA LEU A 106 4.70 1.93 -2.19
C LEU A 106 4.45 0.53 -1.61
N VAL A 107 5.49 -0.30 -1.65
CA VAL A 107 5.38 -1.70 -1.19
C VAL A 107 5.97 -1.85 0.20
N LYS A 108 5.21 -2.44 1.13
CA LYS A 108 5.62 -2.64 2.52
C LYS A 108 5.88 -4.12 2.80
N LEU A 109 7.16 -4.52 2.75
CA LEU A 109 7.58 -5.88 3.10
C LEU A 109 8.23 -5.93 4.48
N GLN A 110 8.12 -7.07 5.16
CA GLN A 110 8.73 -7.26 6.47
C GLN A 110 10.26 -7.08 6.40
N ASN A 111 10.82 -6.31 7.35
CA ASN A 111 12.25 -6.00 7.46
C ASN A 111 12.85 -5.17 6.32
N TRP A 112 12.02 -4.58 5.45
CA TRP A 112 12.42 -3.60 4.45
C TRP A 112 11.74 -2.27 4.73
N PRO A 113 12.38 -1.12 4.41
CA PRO A 113 11.62 0.12 4.33
C PRO A 113 10.56 -0.03 3.23
N SER A 114 9.48 0.74 3.33
CA SER A 114 8.50 0.80 2.27
C SER A 114 9.19 1.30 0.99
N TRP A 115 9.12 0.50 -0.08
CA TRP A 115 9.93 0.68 -1.28
C TRP A 115 9.06 1.12 -2.46
N PRO A 116 9.43 2.18 -3.20
CA PRO A 116 8.62 2.66 -4.31
C PRO A 116 8.77 1.78 -5.55
N GLY A 117 7.68 1.60 -6.28
CA GLY A 117 7.62 0.80 -7.50
C GLY A 117 6.54 1.31 -8.46
N ILE A 118 6.55 0.80 -9.69
CA ILE A 118 5.53 1.09 -10.70
C ILE A 118 4.80 -0.21 -11.05
N LEU A 119 3.47 -0.15 -11.15
CA LEU A 119 2.69 -1.26 -11.69
C LEU A 119 2.95 -1.39 -13.19
N CYS A 120 3.51 -2.52 -13.62
CA CYS A 120 3.89 -2.73 -15.02
C CYS A 120 3.58 -4.14 -15.49
N PRO A 121 3.44 -4.40 -16.80
CA PRO A 121 3.17 -5.75 -17.30
C PRO A 121 4.33 -6.70 -17.02
N ASP A 122 4.02 -7.90 -16.54
CA ASP A 122 4.98 -8.98 -16.43
C ASP A 122 5.56 -9.32 -17.82
N PRO A 123 6.89 -9.41 -17.98
CA PRO A 123 7.52 -9.62 -19.29
C PRO A 123 7.10 -10.92 -19.99
N PHE A 124 6.67 -11.91 -19.23
CA PHE A 124 6.34 -13.24 -19.75
C PHE A 124 4.84 -13.41 -19.95
N LYS A 125 4.02 -12.93 -19.00
CA LYS A 125 2.57 -13.06 -19.02
C LYS A 125 1.87 -11.90 -19.73
N GLY A 126 2.52 -10.74 -19.86
CA GLY A 126 1.93 -9.51 -20.38
C GLY A 126 0.82 -8.91 -19.51
N LYS A 127 0.62 -9.45 -18.30
CA LYS A 127 -0.37 -8.98 -17.32
C LYS A 127 0.33 -8.31 -16.15
N TYR A 128 -0.32 -7.32 -15.55
CA TYR A 128 0.19 -6.64 -14.36
C TYR A 128 -0.60 -6.97 -13.08
N VAL A 129 -1.73 -7.68 -13.21
CA VAL A 129 -2.62 -8.01 -12.10
C VAL A 129 -3.11 -9.46 -12.23
N THR A 130 -3.27 -10.15 -11.09
CA THR A 130 -3.98 -11.43 -10.98
C THR A 130 -5.17 -11.28 -10.04
N TYR A 131 -6.15 -12.16 -10.23
CA TYR A 131 -7.38 -12.19 -9.46
C TYR A 131 -7.56 -13.55 -8.79
N ASP A 132 -8.18 -13.55 -7.62
CA ASP A 132 -8.56 -14.77 -6.93
C ASP A 132 -9.80 -15.44 -7.57
N LEU A 133 -10.32 -16.49 -6.91
CA LEU A 133 -11.48 -17.23 -7.40
C LEU A 133 -12.79 -16.42 -7.39
N ASP A 134 -12.86 -15.38 -6.57
CA ASP A 134 -14.03 -14.50 -6.43
C ASP A 134 -13.96 -13.31 -7.40
N GLY A 135 -12.82 -13.15 -8.10
CA GLY A 135 -12.56 -12.08 -9.06
C GLY A 135 -11.96 -10.83 -8.42
N ASP A 136 -11.52 -10.92 -7.17
CA ASP A 136 -10.89 -9.82 -6.44
C ASP A 136 -9.38 -9.77 -6.70
N VAL A 137 -8.77 -8.59 -6.60
CA VAL A 137 -7.35 -8.43 -6.89
C VAL A 137 -6.50 -9.17 -5.86
N GLU A 138 -5.67 -10.10 -6.35
CA GLU A 138 -4.81 -10.93 -5.51
C GLU A 138 -3.36 -10.42 -5.50
N GLN A 139 -2.79 -10.15 -6.69
CA GLN A 139 -1.40 -9.72 -6.81
C GLN A 139 -1.21 -8.70 -7.93
N TYR A 140 -0.22 -7.84 -7.73
CA TYR A 140 0.31 -6.93 -8.73
C TYR A 140 1.72 -7.32 -9.15
N HIS A 141 2.04 -7.16 -10.43
CA HIS A 141 3.42 -7.17 -10.92
C HIS A 141 3.98 -5.76 -10.83
N ILE A 142 5.07 -5.64 -10.08
CA ILE A 142 5.68 -4.36 -9.74
C ILE A 142 7.12 -4.35 -10.22
N GLU A 143 7.53 -3.27 -10.87
CA GLU A 143 8.92 -2.92 -11.04
C GLU A 143 9.35 -1.97 -9.92
N PHE A 144 10.21 -2.46 -9.02
CA PHE A 144 10.81 -1.68 -7.96
C PHE A 144 11.86 -0.73 -8.53
N LEU A 145 11.75 0.53 -8.12
CA LEU A 145 12.63 1.61 -8.52
C LEU A 145 14.00 1.54 -7.82
N GLY A 146 14.94 2.33 -8.34
CA GLY A 146 16.31 2.44 -7.86
C GLY A 146 17.31 1.70 -8.74
N ASP A 147 18.61 1.88 -8.46
CA ASP A 147 19.67 1.23 -9.21
C ASP A 147 20.33 0.10 -8.39
N PRO A 148 20.08 -1.18 -8.68
CA PRO A 148 19.37 -1.70 -9.86
C PRO A 148 17.85 -1.82 -9.65
N HIS A 149 17.11 -1.74 -10.76
CA HIS A 149 15.69 -2.09 -10.80
C HIS A 149 15.51 -3.58 -10.51
N SER A 150 14.37 -3.94 -9.92
CA SER A 150 13.97 -5.34 -9.75
C SER A 150 12.47 -5.50 -9.98
N ARG A 151 11.99 -6.74 -10.12
CA ARG A 151 10.58 -7.03 -10.38
C ARG A 151 10.08 -8.20 -9.57
N SER A 152 8.83 -8.14 -9.15
CA SER A 152 8.16 -9.27 -8.52
C SER A 152 6.64 -9.12 -8.63
N TRP A 153 5.97 -10.27 -8.58
CA TRP A 153 4.58 -10.31 -8.16
C TRP A 153 4.52 -10.09 -6.64
N ILE A 154 3.63 -9.21 -6.20
CA ILE A 154 3.44 -8.80 -4.81
C ILE A 154 1.95 -8.88 -4.50
N ASP A 155 1.62 -9.48 -3.35
CA ASP A 155 0.25 -9.55 -2.85
C ASP A 155 -0.33 -8.15 -2.65
N ALA A 156 -1.59 -7.94 -3.07
CA ALA A 156 -2.27 -6.67 -2.99
C ALA A 156 -2.23 -6.05 -1.58
N MET A 157 -2.23 -6.88 -0.52
CA MET A 157 -2.16 -6.40 0.86
C MET A 157 -0.89 -5.60 1.20
N PHE A 158 0.19 -5.80 0.43
CA PHE A 158 1.47 -5.12 0.68
C PHE A 158 1.67 -3.90 -0.22
N VAL A 159 0.69 -3.55 -1.06
CA VAL A 159 0.79 -2.48 -2.05
C VAL A 159 -0.11 -1.33 -1.64
N GLY A 160 0.49 -0.17 -1.36
CA GLY A 160 -0.23 1.08 -1.11
C GLY A 160 0.03 2.12 -2.20
N HIS A 161 -0.80 3.16 -2.24
CA HIS A 161 -0.58 4.31 -3.12
C HIS A 161 0.70 5.07 -2.70
N TYR A 162 1.48 5.52 -3.69
CA TYR A 162 2.63 6.37 -3.41
C TYR A 162 2.20 7.83 -3.26
N SER A 163 2.62 8.48 -2.18
CA SER A 163 2.51 9.93 -2.02
C SER A 163 3.87 10.58 -1.86
N ILE A 164 4.03 11.74 -2.48
CA ILE A 164 5.25 12.56 -2.41
C ILE A 164 5.55 13.08 -0.99
N THR A 165 4.52 13.21 -0.15
CA THR A 165 4.63 13.66 1.25
C THR A 165 5.04 12.54 2.21
N LEU A 166 5.17 11.30 1.72
CA LEU A 166 5.57 10.17 2.55
C LEU A 166 6.95 10.41 3.16
N LYS A 167 7.02 10.31 4.49
CA LYS A 167 8.29 10.35 5.20
C LYS A 167 9.10 9.09 4.86
N PRO A 168 10.32 9.22 4.31
CA PRO A 168 11.16 8.08 4.00
C PRO A 168 11.42 7.22 5.24
N GLY A 169 11.30 5.90 5.09
CA GLY A 169 11.63 4.97 6.16
C GLY A 169 13.15 4.87 6.39
N GLU A 170 13.54 4.45 7.58
CA GLU A 170 14.95 4.15 7.84
C GLU A 170 15.39 2.86 7.12
N CYS A 171 16.32 3.01 6.20
CA CYS A 171 16.88 1.90 5.46
C CYS A 171 18.21 1.46 6.08
N LYS A 172 18.24 0.32 6.78
CA LYS A 172 19.47 -0.19 7.41
C LYS A 172 20.45 -0.75 6.38
N ASN A 173 19.94 -1.41 5.35
CA ASN A 173 20.71 -2.12 4.32
C ASN A 173 20.46 -1.51 2.95
N LYS A 174 21.44 -1.46 2.04
CA LYS A 174 21.26 -0.94 0.66
C LYS A 174 20.76 0.51 0.58
N LYS A 175 21.22 1.37 1.50
CA LYS A 175 20.88 2.81 1.56
C LYS A 175 21.00 3.55 0.22
N LYS A 176 22.03 3.24 -0.57
CA LYS A 176 22.24 3.87 -1.88
C LYS A 176 21.10 3.56 -2.85
N TRP A 177 20.68 2.30 -2.94
CA TRP A 177 19.59 1.86 -3.80
C TRP A 177 18.26 2.47 -3.36
N TYR A 178 18.02 2.51 -2.04
CA TYR A 178 16.80 3.12 -1.50
C TYR A 178 16.73 4.62 -1.79
N LYS A 179 17.83 5.36 -1.60
CA LYS A 179 17.90 6.78 -1.96
C LYS A 179 17.66 7.00 -3.45
N SER A 180 18.27 6.17 -4.30
CA SER A 180 18.04 6.20 -5.75
C SER A 180 16.57 5.95 -6.09
N ALA A 181 15.94 4.97 -5.44
CA ALA A 181 14.54 4.62 -5.65
C ALA A 181 13.59 5.77 -5.29
N LEU A 182 13.85 6.45 -4.17
CA LEU A 182 13.06 7.61 -3.74
C LEU A 182 13.25 8.82 -4.69
N GLN A 183 14.48 9.09 -5.13
CA GLN A 183 14.76 10.15 -6.10
C GLN A 183 14.06 9.88 -7.43
N GLU A 184 14.11 8.64 -7.89
CA GLU A 184 13.43 8.23 -9.11
C GLU A 184 11.90 8.32 -8.98
N ALA A 185 11.33 7.86 -7.86
CA ALA A 185 9.91 7.98 -7.58
C ALA A 185 9.46 9.45 -7.59
N TYR A 186 10.23 10.34 -6.96
CA TYR A 186 9.96 11.78 -6.96
C TYR A 186 9.93 12.35 -8.38
N LEU A 187 10.88 11.98 -9.23
CA LEU A 187 10.88 12.41 -10.63
C LEU A 187 9.66 11.87 -11.37
N LEU A 188 9.32 10.59 -11.19
CA LEU A 188 8.23 9.92 -11.88
C LEU A 188 6.82 10.36 -11.44
N TYR A 189 6.72 10.92 -10.24
CA TYR A 189 5.46 11.42 -9.70
C TYR A 189 4.78 12.42 -10.64
N GLY A 190 5.56 13.35 -11.23
CA GLY A 190 5.06 14.36 -12.17
C GLY A 190 4.77 13.87 -13.59
N TYR A 191 4.87 12.58 -13.87
CA TYR A 191 4.58 11.98 -15.18
C TYR A 191 3.22 11.28 -15.18
N SER A 192 2.60 11.17 -16.36
CA SER A 192 1.42 10.33 -16.57
C SER A 192 1.77 8.85 -16.45
N ASP A 193 0.75 8.00 -16.29
CA ASP A 193 0.94 6.55 -16.20
C ASP A 193 1.64 5.96 -17.43
N GLU A 194 1.31 6.42 -18.64
CA GLU A 194 1.98 6.00 -19.87
C GLU A 194 3.45 6.40 -19.88
N GLN A 195 3.74 7.64 -19.49
CA GLN A 195 5.10 8.16 -19.43
C GLN A 195 5.95 7.43 -18.38
N ARG A 196 5.36 7.04 -17.25
CA ARG A 196 6.01 6.18 -16.24
C ARG A 196 6.35 4.81 -16.84
N LEU A 197 5.41 4.19 -17.56
CA LEU A 197 5.62 2.89 -18.20
C LEU A 197 6.68 2.92 -19.31
N GLU A 198 6.78 4.00 -20.08
CA GLU A 198 7.86 4.20 -21.07
C GLU A 198 9.25 4.25 -20.43
N ARG A 199 9.30 4.71 -19.18
CA ARG A 199 10.54 4.85 -18.38
C ARG A 199 10.87 3.60 -17.57
N CYS A 200 9.92 2.68 -17.33
CA CYS A 200 10.21 1.36 -16.76
C CYS A 200 11.35 0.67 -17.53
N CYS A 201 12.41 0.32 -16.81
CA CYS A 201 13.75 0.10 -17.32
C CYS A 201 13.90 -1.10 -18.29
N LEU A 202 12.95 -2.04 -18.34
CA LEU A 202 13.06 -3.21 -19.22
C LEU A 202 12.01 -3.31 -20.33
N SER A 203 11.15 -2.31 -20.56
CA SER A 203 10.40 -2.22 -21.84
C SER A 203 11.35 -2.09 -23.05
N LYS A 204 12.61 -1.71 -22.79
CA LYS A 204 13.68 -1.49 -23.79
C LYS A 204 14.60 -2.70 -24.00
N GLN A 205 14.66 -3.68 -23.10
CA GLN A 205 15.57 -4.82 -23.25
C GLN A 205 15.07 -5.90 -24.23
N ASP A 206 13.76 -6.03 -24.44
CA ASP A 206 13.21 -7.01 -25.39
C ASP A 206 13.33 -6.54 -26.85
N LYS A 207 13.44 -5.23 -27.11
CA LYS A 207 13.65 -4.71 -28.47
C LYS A 207 15.08 -4.89 -28.98
N SER A 208 16.07 -5.02 -28.09
CA SER A 208 17.48 -5.15 -28.49
C SER A 208 17.97 -6.60 -28.66
N LYS A 209 17.14 -7.61 -28.33
CA LYS A 209 17.48 -9.03 -28.50
C LYS A 209 16.81 -9.72 -29.69
N ALA A 210 15.93 -9.04 -30.43
CA ALA A 210 15.31 -9.57 -31.64
C ALA A 210 16.24 -9.57 -32.88
N ASP A 211 17.35 -8.81 -32.85
CA ASP A 211 18.27 -8.67 -34.00
C ASP A 211 19.67 -9.30 -33.78
N GLY A 212 19.76 -10.33 -32.92
CA GLY A 212 20.99 -11.08 -32.68
C GLY A 212 20.96 -12.46 -33.34
N LYS A 213 21.46 -12.55 -34.57
CA LYS A 213 21.61 -13.79 -35.37
C LYS A 213 22.05 -15.02 -34.54
N VAL A 214 21.32 -16.11 -34.79
CA VAL A 214 21.69 -17.50 -34.47
C VAL A 214 23.09 -17.82 -35.01
N ALA A 215 23.99 -18.25 -34.12
CA ALA A 215 25.21 -18.96 -34.48
C ALA A 215 25.29 -20.26 -33.67
N VAL A 216 24.88 -21.35 -34.32
CA VAL A 216 25.13 -22.72 -33.87
C VAL A 216 26.61 -23.01 -34.06
N VAL A 217 27.33 -23.31 -32.98
CA VAL A 217 28.60 -24.05 -33.07
C VAL A 217 28.60 -25.14 -32.01
N ALA A 218 28.38 -26.36 -32.50
CA ALA A 218 28.61 -27.61 -31.78
C ALA A 218 30.11 -27.89 -31.66
N LYS A 219 30.57 -28.33 -30.47
CA LYS A 219 31.69 -29.28 -30.34
C LYS A 219 31.40 -30.29 -29.22
N LYS A 220 31.96 -31.48 -29.42
CA LYS A 220 31.40 -32.81 -29.13
C LYS A 220 32.15 -33.51 -27.99
N ARG A 221 31.37 -34.16 -27.11
CA ARG A 221 31.59 -35.37 -26.26
C ARG A 221 33.02 -35.83 -25.89
N MET A 222 33.17 -36.28 -24.65
CA MET A 222 33.59 -37.66 -24.33
C MET A 222 32.83 -38.23 -23.12
N GLN A 223 32.32 -39.46 -23.28
CA GLN A 223 31.79 -40.36 -22.24
C GLN A 223 32.71 -41.58 -22.19
N VAL A 224 33.15 -42.00 -21.00
CA VAL A 224 33.53 -43.38 -20.59
C VAL A 224 33.45 -43.42 -19.05
N SER A 225 33.27 -44.53 -18.34
CA SER A 225 32.07 -45.34 -18.10
C SER A 225 32.25 -46.11 -16.77
N LYS A 226 31.17 -46.31 -15.98
CA LYS A 226 30.88 -47.39 -14.97
C LYS A 226 31.87 -47.60 -13.80
N ASN A 227 31.52 -48.01 -12.57
CA ASN A 227 30.30 -48.32 -11.81
C ASN A 227 30.74 -48.58 -10.33
N ASN A 228 29.92 -48.24 -9.32
CA ASN A 228 29.33 -49.19 -8.34
C ASN A 228 28.91 -48.56 -6.98
N THR A 229 27.68 -48.91 -6.56
CA THR A 229 27.12 -49.01 -5.18
C THR A 229 27.15 -47.75 -4.28
N LYS A 230 26.09 -47.32 -3.57
CA LYS A 230 24.91 -47.97 -2.96
C LYS A 230 23.84 -46.90 -2.60
N LYS A 231 22.55 -47.24 -2.74
CA LYS A 231 21.37 -46.45 -2.30
C LYS A 231 21.37 -46.15 -0.79
N LYS A 232 21.04 -44.92 -0.38
CA LYS A 232 20.30 -44.61 0.88
C LYS A 232 19.47 -43.32 0.73
N ASN A 233 18.17 -43.41 1.00
CA ASN A 233 17.20 -42.30 1.03
C ASN A 233 17.40 -41.42 2.28
N PRO A 234 17.18 -40.09 2.24
CA PRO A 234 17.18 -39.27 3.46
C PRO A 234 15.81 -39.29 4.16
N LYS A 235 15.83 -39.61 5.45
CA LYS A 235 14.67 -39.54 6.36
C LYS A 235 14.50 -38.12 6.89
N ILE A 236 13.26 -37.62 6.83
CA ILE A 236 12.75 -36.44 7.51
C ILE A 236 12.98 -36.55 9.03
N ARG A 237 13.56 -35.50 9.64
CA ARG A 237 13.60 -35.35 11.10
C ARG A 237 13.17 -33.93 11.48
N LYS A 238 11.96 -33.84 12.05
CA LYS A 238 11.40 -32.67 12.73
C LYS A 238 12.29 -32.30 13.92
N ARG A 239 12.63 -31.02 14.09
CA ARG A 239 13.27 -30.52 15.34
C ARG A 239 12.48 -29.33 15.88
N LYS A 240 11.89 -29.55 17.06
CA LYS A 240 11.16 -28.58 17.89
C LYS A 240 12.10 -27.45 18.31
N ARG A 241 11.65 -26.20 18.26
CA ARG A 241 12.32 -25.05 18.90
C ARG A 241 11.79 -24.90 20.33
N LYS A 242 12.70 -24.78 21.30
CA LYS A 242 12.45 -24.23 22.64
C LYS A 242 13.19 -22.89 22.75
N ALA A 243 12.61 -22.02 23.55
CA ALA A 243 12.83 -20.59 23.64
C ALA A 243 14.01 -20.16 24.54
N ILE A 244 14.25 -18.84 24.47
CA ILE A 244 14.94 -17.93 25.40
C ILE A 244 16.46 -17.78 25.21
N LEU A 245 16.87 -16.56 24.84
CA LEU A 245 18.05 -15.90 25.41
C LEU A 245 17.90 -14.37 25.37
N LYS A 246 18.03 -13.79 26.55
CA LYS A 246 18.07 -12.37 26.91
C LYS A 246 19.45 -11.81 26.53
N SER A 247 19.51 -10.59 26.02
CA SER A 247 20.74 -9.78 26.06
C SER A 247 20.36 -8.30 26.09
N SER A 248 20.74 -7.65 27.19
CA SER A 248 20.77 -6.20 27.39
C SER A 248 22.08 -5.65 26.82
N PHE A 249 22.03 -4.48 26.19
CA PHE A 249 23.20 -3.64 25.99
C PHE A 249 22.82 -2.17 26.09
N GLU A 250 23.50 -1.46 26.98
CA GLU A 250 23.43 -0.01 27.16
C GLU A 250 24.08 0.68 25.96
N ASN A 251 23.44 1.73 25.44
CA ASN A 251 24.02 2.54 24.37
C ASN A 251 24.33 3.94 24.91
N ALA A 252 25.62 4.26 25.00
CA ALA A 252 26.10 5.61 25.26
C ALA A 252 25.77 6.49 24.05
N CYS A 253 24.99 7.55 24.27
CA CYS A 253 24.61 8.51 23.24
C CYS A 253 25.71 9.58 23.12
N SER A 254 26.27 9.74 21.92
CA SER A 254 27.26 10.77 21.60
C SER A 254 26.56 11.98 20.96
N ASP A 255 26.86 13.16 21.47
CA ASP A 255 26.25 14.49 21.24
C ASP A 255 26.44 15.10 19.82
N ASP A 256 27.00 14.35 18.87
CA ASP A 256 27.41 14.87 17.55
C ASP A 256 26.29 14.95 16.50
N ALA A 257 25.09 14.44 16.81
CA ALA A 257 23.96 14.46 15.88
C ALA A 257 23.20 15.80 15.88
N LEU A 258 23.19 16.52 17.00
CA LEU A 258 22.40 17.75 17.17
C LEU A 258 22.99 18.96 16.43
N SER A 259 24.31 18.99 16.23
CA SER A 259 24.98 20.13 15.59
C SER A 259 24.71 20.23 14.08
N LYS A 260 24.45 19.10 13.42
CA LYS A 260 24.16 19.05 11.97
C LYS A 260 22.70 19.37 11.66
N GLU A 261 21.78 19.02 12.55
CA GLU A 261 20.37 19.36 12.40
C GLU A 261 20.14 20.87 12.54
N ASN A 262 20.83 21.53 13.49
CA ASN A 262 20.73 22.99 13.66
C ASN A 262 21.21 23.80 12.44
N MET A 263 22.18 23.28 11.68
CA MET A 263 22.68 23.96 10.47
C MET A 263 21.67 23.87 9.31
N VAL A 264 21.02 22.71 9.13
CA VAL A 264 20.00 22.49 8.10
C VAL A 264 18.71 23.28 8.39
N VAL A 265 18.34 23.42 9.67
CA VAL A 265 17.21 24.26 10.07
C VAL A 265 17.46 25.74 9.70
N SER A 266 18.70 26.21 9.86
CA SER A 266 19.05 27.61 9.53
C SER A 266 18.97 27.93 8.04
N GLU A 267 19.38 26.98 7.18
CA GLU A 267 19.31 27.12 5.72
C GLU A 267 17.85 27.14 5.22
N THR A 268 16.99 26.31 5.80
CA THR A 268 15.56 26.25 5.43
C THR A 268 14.76 27.46 5.92
N GLU A 269 15.11 28.04 7.07
CA GLU A 269 14.51 29.27 7.57
C GLU A 269 14.83 30.47 6.65
N LEU A 270 16.03 30.50 6.08
CA LEU A 270 16.45 31.56 5.15
C LEU A 270 15.66 31.50 3.83
N LEU A 271 15.48 30.30 3.28
CA LEU A 271 14.70 30.08 2.05
C LEU A 271 13.21 30.40 2.24
N LEU A 272 12.65 30.09 3.42
CA LEU A 272 11.26 30.43 3.75
C LEU A 272 11.03 31.94 3.79
N LYS A 273 11.97 32.71 4.37
CA LYS A 273 11.89 34.18 4.39
C LYS A 273 12.00 34.78 3.00
N GLU A 274 12.81 34.21 2.12
CA GLU A 274 12.95 34.66 0.74
C GLU A 274 11.66 34.42 -0.07
N LEU A 275 11.02 33.26 0.12
CA LEU A 275 9.71 32.96 -0.48
C LEU A 275 8.59 33.86 0.04
N GLU A 276 8.57 34.15 1.35
CA GLU A 276 7.59 35.05 1.96
C GLU A 276 7.74 36.48 1.41
N GLN A 277 8.98 36.93 1.20
CA GLN A 277 9.27 38.22 0.56
C GLN A 277 8.81 38.27 -0.90
N MET A 278 8.98 37.18 -1.66
CA MET A 278 8.50 37.10 -3.04
C MET A 278 6.97 37.12 -3.13
N LEU A 279 6.28 36.45 -2.19
CA LEU A 279 4.82 36.44 -2.13
C LEU A 279 4.24 37.81 -1.76
N GLU A 280 4.91 38.55 -0.87
CA GLU A 280 4.48 39.90 -0.48
C GLU A 280 4.69 40.90 -1.62
N GLN A 281 5.75 40.73 -2.42
CA GLN A 281 5.96 41.53 -3.64
C GLN A 281 4.92 41.27 -4.73
N ALA A 282 4.30 40.09 -4.74
CA ALA A 282 3.25 39.73 -5.68
C ALA A 282 1.84 40.21 -5.27
N ARG A 283 1.69 40.84 -4.08
CA ARG A 283 0.39 41.23 -3.49
C ARG A 283 -0.05 42.68 -3.72
N GLU A 284 0.71 43.51 -4.42
CA GLU A 284 0.24 44.87 -4.76
C GLU A 284 -0.88 44.84 -5.82
N PRO A 285 -2.06 45.44 -5.60
CA PRO A 285 -3.27 45.15 -6.36
C PRO A 285 -3.58 46.17 -7.46
N THR A 286 -3.91 45.70 -8.67
CA THR A 286 -4.70 46.47 -9.65
C THR A 286 -6.18 46.16 -9.45
N ALA A 287 -6.99 47.21 -9.28
CA ALA A 287 -8.33 47.17 -8.73
C ALA A 287 -9.46 46.80 -9.73
N ALA A 288 -10.45 46.09 -9.17
CA ALA A 288 -11.91 46.17 -9.39
C ALA A 288 -12.58 45.33 -10.53
N PRO A 289 -13.93 45.16 -10.53
CA PRO A 289 -14.70 43.98 -10.04
C PRO A 289 -15.55 43.35 -11.19
N ASP A 290 -16.30 42.24 -11.08
CA ASP A 290 -17.59 42.13 -10.37
C ASP A 290 -18.26 40.74 -10.62
N GLU A 291 -19.02 40.31 -9.61
CA GLU A 291 -20.28 39.50 -9.56
C GLU A 291 -20.61 38.35 -10.54
N SER A 292 -20.99 37.17 -10.01
CA SER A 292 -22.42 36.80 -9.75
C SER A 292 -22.65 35.30 -9.48
N GLU A 293 -23.66 35.04 -8.66
CA GLU A 293 -24.09 33.77 -8.05
C GLU A 293 -24.95 32.85 -8.96
N GLY A 294 -25.17 31.61 -8.52
CA GLY A 294 -26.30 30.79 -8.97
C GLY A 294 -26.22 29.31 -8.60
N GLU A 295 -26.98 28.91 -7.57
CA GLU A 295 -27.11 27.54 -7.01
C GLU A 295 -28.37 26.80 -7.57
N PRO A 296 -28.86 25.64 -7.06
CA PRO A 296 -28.75 24.31 -7.68
C PRO A 296 -30.10 23.55 -7.86
N GLY A 297 -30.04 22.28 -8.27
CA GLY A 297 -31.12 21.28 -8.13
C GLY A 297 -30.89 20.08 -9.05
N GLU A 298 -31.38 18.86 -8.87
CA GLU A 298 -31.99 18.09 -7.77
C GLU A 298 -31.92 16.61 -8.26
N GLU A 299 -31.93 15.66 -7.34
CA GLU A 299 -31.70 14.21 -7.47
C GLU A 299 -32.66 13.45 -8.42
N THR A 300 -32.28 12.23 -8.80
CA THR A 300 -33.15 11.04 -8.62
C THR A 300 -32.37 9.72 -8.66
N ASP A 301 -32.83 8.79 -7.82
CA ASP A 301 -32.35 7.46 -7.43
C ASP A 301 -32.70 6.34 -8.42
N THR A 302 -31.95 5.22 -8.42
CA THR A 302 -32.46 3.83 -8.28
C THR A 302 -31.36 2.74 -8.35
N GLY A 303 -31.15 2.00 -7.26
CA GLY A 303 -31.22 0.52 -7.23
C GLY A 303 -29.99 -0.41 -7.42
N GLU A 304 -29.43 -0.86 -6.26
CA GLU A 304 -29.00 -2.23 -5.86
C GLU A 304 -27.76 -3.00 -6.43
N LYS A 305 -26.74 -3.26 -5.56
CA LYS A 305 -26.32 -4.58 -4.97
C LYS A 305 -24.95 -4.51 -4.24
N GLU A 306 -24.84 -5.13 -3.05
CA GLU A 306 -23.75 -4.92 -2.07
C GLU A 306 -22.51 -5.85 -2.22
N LYS A 307 -21.33 -5.26 -2.02
CA LYS A 307 -20.00 -5.88 -1.79
C LYS A 307 -19.19 -4.96 -0.87
N VAL A 308 -18.23 -5.52 -0.13
CA VAL A 308 -17.17 -4.73 0.52
C VAL A 308 -16.05 -4.54 -0.50
N ALA A 309 -15.92 -3.33 -1.04
CA ALA A 309 -14.89 -2.93 -1.98
C ALA A 309 -14.10 -1.75 -1.39
N PHE A 310 -12.81 -1.66 -1.68
CA PHE A 310 -12.02 -0.47 -1.40
C PHE A 310 -12.02 0.39 -2.65
N THR A 311 -11.80 1.69 -2.53
CA THR A 311 -11.75 2.63 -3.66
C THR A 311 -10.50 3.50 -3.48
N SER A 312 -9.68 3.53 -4.51
CA SER A 312 -8.41 4.27 -4.59
C SER A 312 -8.54 5.43 -5.54
#